data_AF-A0A3M1N4F9-F1
#
_entry.id   AF-A0A3M1N4F9-F1
#
_cell.length_a   1.000
_cell.length_b   1.000
_cell.length_c   1.000
_cell.angle_alpha   90.00
_cell.angle_beta   90.00
_cell.angle_gamma   90.00
#
_symmetry.space_group_name_H-M   'P 1'
#
loop_
_entity.id
_entity.type
_entity.pdbx_description
1 polymer ?
#
loop_
_entity_poly.entity_id
_entity_poly.type
_entity_poly.pdbx_seq_one_letter_code
_entity_poly.pdbx_strand_id
1 'polypeptide(L)'
;MRRLVLVAISVALIALSLPLLSISAQGQPVIFGIIGAPNSSTFRGVRLALEQVNQRGGVALPNGQRVGVSPAVAEARTQEEVIAAISRLEQIGVSAIFGPDSPGFAQAIANRPPGGAPLFTAATNSEVTVGIATNSFRSRAADSVRMTALADALVGTFNARRITIYQGTAVGSASAAAALVVALAQRQIAATPILQDPNQPVSAAAQVVLQSQPDTVVAFGEVSELIGLYQALRQANFSGRFVTDQADKRAFVNGLGAAPLAGMIGVTNWLLSDPSPTSVAFVRAYIEAFGEAPDGIAAAAYDAANAVLAAISLAGAQPAQLYAALQTLAAQPSLQGTFDPSLGAGETTQNVVVFETNATGGGRLLTRYKAGQRLPNVPEQAFQPTLIAPPPLVQPTLPPPPPIVVTATPAFVELTVLNEFVNVRYGPGLEYDPPLGRLPRGTKVELLGANSTYTWFTFNFQGQLAWITGDSNLVSIFGNVRSLPVVPIPPTRTPVATPTPPLPPNPDLVVVSAFLSQNPLNRNTPFNVTVTVRNQGGVNAGPFAVAASFQGVYGAVNVPGLASLQQTTIVISYTGVPNVGTNFKDAIVVDLNNEVNEGPAGEANNLFEIIYSVM
;
A
#
# COMPACT_ATOMS: atom_id res chain seq x y z
N MET A 1 -43.50 -42.62 63.26
CA MET A 1 -43.06 -41.34 62.68
C MET A 1 -41.62 -41.49 62.20
N ARG A 2 -41.38 -41.14 60.93
CA ARG A 2 -40.09 -40.89 60.22
C ARG A 2 -38.99 -41.97 60.24
N ARG A 3 -38.96 -42.73 59.13
CA ARG A 3 -37.78 -43.42 58.58
C ARG A 3 -36.82 -42.38 57.98
N LEU A 4 -35.53 -42.47 58.29
CA LEU A 4 -34.44 -41.80 57.56
C LEU A 4 -33.64 -42.88 56.82
N VAL A 5 -33.75 -42.86 55.49
CA VAL A 5 -33.01 -43.72 54.56
C VAL A 5 -31.77 -42.93 54.14
N LEU A 6 -30.58 -43.45 54.44
CA LEU A 6 -29.34 -43.05 53.78
C LEU A 6 -29.35 -43.66 52.37
N VAL A 7 -29.34 -42.81 51.34
CA VAL A 7 -29.03 -43.20 49.97
C VAL A 7 -27.57 -42.82 49.71
N ALA A 8 -26.70 -43.83 49.67
CA ALA A 8 -25.36 -43.70 49.11
C ALA A 8 -25.48 -43.81 47.59
N ILE A 9 -25.17 -42.73 46.86
CA ILE A 9 -25.00 -42.76 45.41
C ILE A 9 -23.52 -42.96 45.12
N SER A 10 -23.18 -44.17 44.68
CA SER A 10 -21.90 -44.49 44.07
C SER A 10 -21.86 -43.89 42.66
N VAL A 11 -21.09 -42.83 42.45
CA VAL A 11 -20.67 -42.39 41.11
C VAL A 11 -19.29 -42.97 40.85
N ALA A 12 -19.21 -43.93 39.94
CA ALA A 12 -17.96 -44.43 39.39
C ALA A 12 -17.30 -43.33 38.55
N LEU A 13 -16.20 -42.75 39.05
CA LEU A 13 -15.32 -41.90 38.24
C LEU A 13 -14.51 -42.80 37.30
N ILE A 14 -14.88 -42.83 36.02
CA ILE A 14 -14.01 -43.29 34.95
C ILE A 14 -12.95 -42.20 34.75
N ALA A 15 -11.74 -42.44 35.26
CA ALA A 15 -10.59 -41.59 35.01
C ALA A 15 -10.15 -41.76 33.54
N LEU A 16 -10.74 -40.96 32.65
CA LEU A 16 -10.24 -40.77 31.31
C LEU A 16 -8.97 -39.90 31.41
N SER A 17 -7.81 -40.53 31.37
CA SER A 17 -6.51 -39.87 31.26
C SER A 17 -6.40 -39.20 29.88
N LEU A 18 -6.96 -38.00 29.76
CA LEU A 18 -6.63 -37.09 28.68
C LEU A 18 -5.19 -36.60 28.93
N PRO A 19 -4.26 -36.73 27.97
CA PRO A 19 -2.99 -36.05 28.10
C PRO A 19 -3.31 -34.56 28.14
N LEU A 20 -3.05 -33.93 29.29
CA LEU A 20 -2.89 -32.49 29.40
C LEU A 20 -1.77 -32.11 28.44
N LEU A 21 -2.13 -31.70 27.23
CA LEU A 21 -1.26 -30.91 26.38
C LEU A 21 -0.92 -29.65 27.20
N SER A 22 0.28 -29.63 27.76
CA SER A 22 0.88 -28.42 28.29
C SER A 22 0.87 -27.38 27.17
N ILE A 23 -0.08 -26.44 27.23
CA ILE A 23 -0.03 -25.23 26.43
C ILE A 23 1.22 -24.50 26.91
N SER A 24 2.33 -24.68 26.20
CA SER A 24 3.50 -23.84 26.37
C SER A 24 3.05 -22.40 26.12
N ALA A 25 3.30 -21.52 27.09
CA ALA A 25 3.08 -20.09 26.94
C ALA A 25 3.61 -19.63 25.57
N GLN A 26 2.72 -19.06 24.74
CA GLN A 26 3.10 -18.43 23.48
C GLN A 26 4.18 -17.39 23.79
N GLY A 27 5.40 -17.59 23.26
CA GLY A 27 6.42 -16.56 23.31
C GLY A 27 5.87 -15.30 22.63
N GLN A 28 5.97 -14.15 23.31
CA GLN A 28 5.55 -12.87 22.74
C GLN A 28 6.20 -12.67 21.36
N PRO A 29 5.45 -12.22 20.34
CA PRO A 29 6.02 -11.99 19.02
C PRO A 29 7.11 -10.92 19.10
N VAL A 30 8.10 -11.02 18.21
CA VAL A 30 9.10 -9.99 18.02
C VAL A 30 8.44 -8.78 17.37
N ILE A 31 8.60 -7.59 17.97
CA ILE A 31 7.88 -6.39 17.52
C ILE A 31 8.82 -5.46 16.76
N PHE A 32 8.44 -5.04 15.54
CA PHE A 32 9.15 -4.01 14.78
C PHE A 32 8.38 -2.69 14.87
N GLY A 33 9.02 -1.65 15.39
CA GLY A 33 8.45 -0.31 15.49
C GLY A 33 8.51 0.44 14.17
N ILE A 34 7.46 1.17 13.82
CA ILE A 34 7.36 1.93 12.58
C ILE A 34 6.86 3.33 12.92
N ILE A 35 7.64 4.35 12.55
CA ILE A 35 7.27 5.75 12.70
C ILE A 35 6.70 6.24 11.37
N GLY A 36 5.40 6.52 11.37
CA GLY A 36 4.66 6.93 10.17
C GLY A 36 3.22 6.48 10.20
N ALA A 37 2.44 6.89 9.18
CA ALA A 37 1.06 6.43 9.05
C ALA A 37 1.01 4.92 8.73
N PRO A 38 -0.04 4.19 9.15
CA PRO A 38 -0.16 2.75 8.88
C PRO A 38 -0.48 2.37 7.42
N ASN A 39 -0.39 3.34 6.50
CA ASN A 39 -0.39 3.16 5.04
C ASN A 39 0.85 3.79 4.35
N SER A 40 1.82 4.30 5.12
CA SER A 40 3.06 4.88 4.59
C SER A 40 3.90 3.84 3.84
N SER A 41 4.75 4.30 2.92
CA SER A 41 5.66 3.44 2.15
C SER A 41 6.54 2.58 3.07
N THR A 42 7.07 3.16 4.15
CA THR A 42 7.86 2.44 5.17
C THR A 42 7.04 1.38 5.88
N PHE A 43 5.82 1.70 6.31
CA PHE A 43 4.94 0.71 6.91
C PHE A 43 4.68 -0.48 5.98
N ARG A 44 4.31 -0.20 4.72
CA ARG A 44 4.00 -1.24 3.73
C ARG A 44 5.23 -2.09 3.39
N GLY A 45 6.40 -1.47 3.26
CA GLY A 45 7.68 -2.17 3.03
C GLY A 45 8.05 -3.11 4.18
N VAL A 46 8.03 -2.64 5.42
CA VAL A 46 8.30 -3.46 6.60
C VAL A 46 7.24 -4.57 6.74
N ARG A 47 5.96 -4.21 6.64
CA ARG A 47 4.84 -5.15 6.76
C ARG A 47 4.99 -6.34 5.81
N LEU A 48 5.30 -6.09 4.54
CA LEU A 48 5.45 -7.15 3.56
C LEU A 48 6.57 -8.14 3.95
N ALA A 49 7.70 -7.64 4.46
CA ALA A 49 8.78 -8.51 4.93
C ALA A 49 8.35 -9.36 6.14
N LEU A 50 7.63 -8.77 7.10
CA LEU A 50 7.11 -9.47 8.28
C LEU A 50 6.08 -10.54 7.90
N GLU A 51 5.15 -10.22 7.01
CA GLU A 51 4.13 -11.16 6.53
C GLU A 51 4.78 -12.35 5.82
N GLN A 52 5.76 -12.11 4.95
CA GLN A 52 6.48 -13.17 4.25
C GLN A 52 7.26 -14.09 5.20
N VAL A 53 7.86 -13.55 6.26
CA VAL A 53 8.57 -14.38 7.26
C VAL A 53 7.57 -15.18 8.12
N ASN A 54 6.43 -14.59 8.49
CA ASN A 54 5.37 -15.26 9.24
C ASN A 54 4.76 -16.40 8.44
N GLN A 55 4.54 -16.22 7.14
CA GLN A 55 4.09 -17.30 6.23
C GLN A 55 5.05 -18.50 6.20
N ARG A 56 6.33 -18.30 6.57
CA ARG A 56 7.35 -19.37 6.69
C ARG A 56 7.50 -19.89 8.13
N GLY A 57 6.52 -19.62 8.99
CA GLY A 57 6.51 -20.07 10.37
C GLY A 57 7.14 -19.09 11.37
N GLY A 58 7.47 -17.86 10.94
CA GLY A 58 8.12 -16.84 11.78
C GLY A 58 9.65 -16.83 11.64
N VAL A 59 10.30 -15.90 12.34
CA VAL A 59 11.76 -15.74 12.33
C VAL A 59 12.41 -16.79 13.22
N ALA A 60 13.51 -17.40 12.75
CA ALA A 60 14.29 -18.31 13.57
C ALA A 60 15.17 -17.51 14.55
N LEU A 61 15.26 -17.97 15.79
CA LEU A 61 16.19 -17.47 16.79
C LEU A 61 17.48 -18.34 16.78
N PRO A 62 18.59 -17.88 17.40
CA PRO A 62 19.85 -18.65 17.42
C PRO A 62 19.73 -20.04 18.07
N ASN A 63 18.73 -20.24 18.93
CA ASN A 63 18.41 -21.53 19.55
C ASN A 63 17.57 -22.47 18.66
N GLY A 64 17.28 -22.08 17.41
CA GLY A 64 16.46 -22.84 16.46
C GLY A 64 14.95 -22.67 16.65
N GLN A 65 14.49 -22.00 17.72
CA GLN A 65 13.07 -21.71 17.94
C GLN A 65 12.59 -20.68 16.90
N ARG A 66 11.40 -20.91 16.33
CA ARG A 66 10.73 -19.90 15.52
C ARG A 66 9.76 -19.07 16.36
N VAL A 67 9.75 -17.76 16.12
CA VAL A 67 8.85 -16.82 16.77
C VAL A 67 8.18 -15.93 15.73
N GLY A 68 6.93 -15.57 15.99
CA GLY A 68 6.22 -14.61 15.16
C GLY A 68 6.83 -13.23 15.19
N VAL A 69 6.54 -12.45 14.16
CA VAL A 69 6.88 -11.02 14.10
C VAL A 69 5.63 -10.17 13.89
N SER A 70 5.61 -8.95 14.42
CA SER A 70 4.47 -8.03 14.28
C SER A 70 4.90 -6.57 14.24
N PRO A 71 4.20 -5.67 13.52
CA PRO A 71 4.48 -4.25 13.53
C PRO A 71 3.80 -3.54 14.71
N ALA A 72 4.52 -2.58 15.32
CA ALA A 72 3.95 -1.54 16.17
C ALA A 72 4.11 -0.20 15.46
N VAL A 73 3.02 0.57 15.33
CA VAL A 73 3.03 1.84 14.60
C VAL A 73 2.87 3.00 15.57
N ALA A 74 3.66 4.05 15.36
CA ALA A 74 3.51 5.33 16.01
C ALA A 74 3.50 6.42 14.93
N GLU A 75 2.41 7.17 14.83
CA GLU A 75 2.36 8.34 13.94
C GLU A 75 3.12 9.51 14.57
N ALA A 76 3.80 10.29 13.73
CA ALA A 76 4.43 11.54 14.12
C ALA A 76 4.44 12.51 12.95
N ARG A 77 4.19 13.79 13.24
CA ARG A 77 4.14 14.91 12.28
C ARG A 77 5.09 16.04 12.65
N THR A 78 5.53 16.13 13.91
CA THR A 78 6.51 17.12 14.39
C THR A 78 7.76 16.45 14.96
N GLN A 79 8.82 17.23 15.19
CA GLN A 79 10.07 16.74 15.81
C GLN A 79 9.79 16.13 17.19
N GLU A 80 8.98 16.81 18.00
CA GLU A 80 8.61 16.39 19.36
C GLU A 80 7.79 15.10 19.33
N GLU A 81 6.85 14.99 18.37
CA GLU A 81 6.07 13.77 18.17
C GLU A 81 6.95 12.59 17.74
N VAL A 82 7.98 12.81 16.92
CA VAL A 82 8.94 11.76 16.56
C VAL A 82 9.71 11.27 17.79
N ILE A 83 10.20 12.19 18.63
CA ILE A 83 10.92 11.84 19.86
C ILE A 83 10.00 11.02 20.80
N ALA A 84 8.74 11.44 20.94
CA ALA A 84 7.74 10.72 21.72
C ALA A 84 7.39 9.34 21.12
N ALA A 85 7.29 9.24 19.80
CA ALA A 85 7.04 8.00 19.08
C ALA A 85 8.18 6.99 19.27
N ILE A 86 9.44 7.41 19.17
CA ILE A 86 10.61 6.58 19.45
C ILE A 86 10.52 6.04 20.89
N SER A 87 10.34 6.93 21.87
CA SER A 87 10.26 6.56 23.29
C SER A 87 9.14 5.55 23.56
N ARG A 88 7.96 5.76 22.95
CA ARG A 88 6.81 4.85 23.08
C ARG A 88 7.09 3.48 22.47
N LEU A 89 7.71 3.44 21.29
CA LEU A 89 8.08 2.18 20.63
C LEU A 89 9.12 1.40 21.45
N GLU A 90 10.09 2.09 22.04
CA GLU A 90 11.08 1.46 22.92
C GLU A 90 10.43 0.91 24.21
N GLN A 91 9.47 1.62 24.80
CA GLN A 91 8.68 1.13 25.93
C GLN A 91 7.83 -0.12 25.61
N ILE A 92 7.37 -0.24 24.36
CA ILE A 92 6.68 -1.46 23.85
C ILE A 92 7.65 -2.65 23.77
N GLY A 93 8.96 -2.41 23.78
CA GLY A 93 9.98 -3.45 23.66
C GLY A 93 10.24 -3.87 22.22
N VAL A 94 10.18 -2.92 21.28
CA VAL A 94 10.49 -3.19 19.87
C VAL A 94 11.96 -3.60 19.68
N SER A 95 12.21 -4.50 18.74
CA SER A 95 13.54 -4.98 18.37
C SER A 95 14.27 -4.06 17.39
N ALA A 96 13.54 -3.30 16.58
CA ALA A 96 14.06 -2.32 15.64
C ALA A 96 13.00 -1.24 15.38
N ILE A 97 13.42 -0.04 14.96
CA ILE A 97 12.54 1.06 14.57
C ILE A 97 12.81 1.44 13.11
N PHE A 98 11.75 1.61 12.31
CA PHE A 98 11.82 2.05 10.93
C PHE A 98 11.13 3.41 10.79
N GLY A 99 11.79 4.32 10.09
CA GLY A 99 11.45 5.74 10.09
C GLY A 99 12.03 6.49 11.31
N PRO A 100 11.88 7.82 11.34
CA PRO A 100 11.19 8.62 10.34
C PRO A 100 12.02 8.78 9.05
N ASP A 101 11.36 9.06 7.92
CA ASP A 101 12.00 9.09 6.59
C ASP A 101 12.10 10.48 5.95
N SER A 102 11.50 11.50 6.60
CA SER A 102 11.59 12.88 6.13
C SER A 102 12.88 13.55 6.61
N PRO A 103 13.60 14.26 5.72
CA PRO A 103 14.70 15.16 6.09
C PRO A 103 14.35 16.13 7.22
N GLY A 104 13.08 16.53 7.31
CA GLY A 104 12.58 17.45 8.34
C GLY A 104 12.67 16.90 9.76
N PHE A 105 12.98 15.62 9.97
CA PHE A 105 13.13 15.02 11.29
C PHE A 105 14.59 14.73 11.69
N ALA A 106 15.55 15.33 10.97
CA ALA A 106 16.98 15.13 11.22
C ALA A 106 17.39 15.39 12.68
N GLN A 107 16.87 16.45 13.30
CA GLN A 107 17.18 16.79 14.68
C GLN A 107 16.62 15.77 15.69
N ALA A 108 15.42 15.24 15.48
CA ALA A 108 14.87 14.19 16.34
C ALA A 108 15.74 12.92 16.33
N ILE A 109 16.31 12.55 15.18
CA ILE A 109 17.26 11.43 15.09
C ILE A 109 18.59 11.80 15.76
N ALA A 110 19.12 13.00 15.50
CA ALA A 110 20.40 13.45 16.03
C ALA A 110 20.41 13.59 17.56
N ASN A 111 19.29 13.99 18.16
CA ASN A 111 19.14 14.16 19.61
C ASN A 111 18.82 12.87 20.35
N ARG A 112 18.69 11.74 19.63
CA ARG A 112 18.42 10.45 20.23
C ARG A 112 19.63 10.00 21.07
N PRO A 113 19.44 9.62 22.35
CA PRO A 113 20.54 9.10 23.16
C PRO A 113 21.08 7.79 22.56
N PRO A 114 22.39 7.51 22.70
CA PRO A 114 22.93 6.22 22.30
C PRO A 114 22.30 5.11 23.16
N GLY A 115 21.88 4.03 22.50
CA GLY A 115 21.13 2.92 23.12
C GLY A 115 19.77 2.69 22.47
N GLY A 116 19.02 1.70 22.96
CA GLY A 116 17.70 1.36 22.44
C GLY A 116 17.72 0.49 21.17
N ALA A 117 16.59 0.46 20.45
CA ALA A 117 16.43 -0.33 19.24
C ALA A 117 17.24 0.27 18.06
N PRO A 118 17.90 -0.54 17.20
CA PRO A 118 18.45 -0.02 15.95
C PRO A 118 17.37 0.74 15.16
N LEU A 119 17.62 2.00 14.80
CA LEU A 119 16.70 2.83 14.03
C LEU A 119 17.14 2.92 12.57
N PHE A 120 16.22 2.77 11.62
CA PHE A 120 16.48 2.87 10.18
C PHE A 120 15.72 4.04 9.57
N THR A 121 16.42 4.95 8.89
CA THR A 121 15.81 6.07 8.17
C THR A 121 16.10 6.00 6.67
N ALA A 122 15.08 6.23 5.84
CA ALA A 122 15.22 6.35 4.39
C ALA A 122 15.53 7.79 3.93
N ALA A 123 15.73 8.73 4.86
CA ALA A 123 16.15 10.09 4.53
C ALA A 123 17.59 10.09 3.97
N THR A 124 17.86 10.89 2.94
CA THR A 124 19.15 10.90 2.24
C THR A 124 20.01 12.14 2.48
N ASN A 125 19.42 13.18 3.07
CA ASN A 125 20.11 14.44 3.34
C ASN A 125 21.23 14.25 4.36
N SER A 126 22.29 15.04 4.19
CA SER A 126 23.49 15.02 5.02
C SER A 126 23.27 15.51 6.45
N GLU A 127 22.18 16.24 6.71
CA GLU A 127 21.85 16.75 8.06
C GLU A 127 21.33 15.63 8.98
N VAL A 128 20.85 14.52 8.42
CA VAL A 128 20.44 13.35 9.21
C VAL A 128 21.69 12.60 9.65
N THR A 129 22.03 12.74 10.92
CA THR A 129 23.18 12.06 11.54
C THR A 129 22.81 10.62 11.92
N VAL A 130 23.42 9.66 11.24
CA VAL A 130 23.30 8.23 11.54
C VAL A 130 24.59 7.65 12.14
N GLY A 131 24.53 6.42 12.66
CA GLY A 131 25.69 5.69 13.18
C GLY A 131 25.60 5.40 14.67
N ILE A 132 26.77 5.17 15.29
CA ILE A 132 26.88 4.67 16.68
C ILE A 132 26.33 5.68 17.69
N ALA A 133 26.55 6.97 17.46
CA ALA A 133 26.11 8.03 18.38
C ALA A 133 24.59 8.10 18.53
N THR A 134 23.83 7.72 17.49
CA THR A 134 22.36 7.76 17.46
C THR A 134 21.73 6.36 17.38
N ASN A 135 22.56 5.30 17.46
CA ASN A 135 22.18 3.91 17.33
C ASN A 135 21.27 3.66 16.10
N SER A 136 21.68 4.22 14.95
CA SER A 136 20.85 4.28 13.75
C SER A 136 21.61 3.99 12.45
N PHE A 137 20.84 3.71 11.40
CA PHE A 137 21.29 3.37 10.06
C PHE A 137 20.50 4.14 9.00
N ARG A 138 21.15 4.47 7.89
CA ARG A 138 20.50 5.01 6.68
C ARG A 138 20.23 3.87 5.71
N SER A 139 18.96 3.66 5.35
CA SER A 139 18.51 2.56 4.47
C SER A 139 18.58 2.88 2.97
N ARG A 140 18.93 4.12 2.62
CA ARG A 140 19.18 4.60 1.25
C ARG A 140 20.53 5.28 1.18
N ALA A 141 21.13 5.36 0.00
CA ALA A 141 22.41 6.06 -0.16
C ALA A 141 22.25 7.55 0.10
N ALA A 142 23.18 8.13 0.86
CA ALA A 142 23.24 9.56 1.14
C ALA A 142 23.33 10.41 -0.15
N ASP A 143 22.89 11.67 -0.07
CA ASP A 143 22.87 12.59 -1.21
C ASP A 143 24.26 12.82 -1.81
N SER A 144 25.32 12.79 -1.00
CA SER A 144 26.70 12.85 -1.52
C SER A 144 26.99 11.72 -2.51
N VAL A 145 26.56 10.49 -2.21
CA VAL A 145 26.75 9.31 -3.07
C VAL A 145 25.83 9.40 -4.29
N ARG A 146 24.56 9.75 -4.08
CA ARG A 146 23.56 9.90 -5.16
C ARG A 146 23.98 10.96 -6.17
N MET A 147 24.39 12.14 -5.70
CA MET A 147 24.77 13.25 -6.56
C MET A 147 26.12 13.05 -7.23
N THR A 148 27.04 12.31 -6.61
CA THR A 148 28.28 11.87 -7.28
C THR A 148 27.97 10.98 -8.48
N ALA A 149 27.06 10.00 -8.33
CA ALA A 149 26.63 9.14 -9.42
C ALA A 149 25.84 9.92 -10.49
N LEU A 150 24.97 10.86 -10.09
CA LEU A 150 24.25 11.71 -11.03
C LEU A 150 25.21 12.59 -11.84
N ALA A 151 26.15 13.29 -11.19
CA ALA A 151 27.16 14.11 -11.87
C ALA A 151 27.99 13.27 -12.85
N ASP A 152 28.35 12.04 -12.47
CA ASP A 152 29.05 11.10 -13.35
C ASP A 152 28.25 10.79 -14.62
N ALA A 153 26.98 10.43 -14.45
CA ALA A 153 26.10 10.14 -15.57
C ALA A 153 25.87 11.37 -16.45
N LEU A 154 25.63 12.55 -15.85
CA LEU A 154 25.40 13.80 -16.59
C LEU A 154 26.60 14.15 -17.48
N VAL A 155 27.81 14.10 -16.95
CA VAL A 155 29.03 14.44 -17.71
C VAL A 155 29.41 13.31 -18.67
N GLY A 156 29.54 12.09 -18.17
CA GLY A 156 30.10 10.97 -18.94
C GLY A 156 29.12 10.27 -19.87
N THR A 157 27.83 10.23 -19.54
CA THR A 157 26.81 9.55 -20.36
C THR A 157 26.00 10.54 -21.19
N PHE A 158 25.58 11.65 -20.59
CA PHE A 158 24.72 12.63 -21.26
C PHE A 158 25.47 13.80 -21.90
N ASN A 159 26.78 13.89 -21.71
CA ASN A 159 27.64 14.96 -22.23
C ASN A 159 27.14 16.36 -21.85
N ALA A 160 26.55 16.51 -20.67
CA ALA A 160 26.10 17.79 -20.15
C ALA A 160 27.30 18.71 -19.90
N ARG A 161 27.23 19.95 -20.38
CA ARG A 161 28.33 20.93 -20.28
C ARG A 161 27.92 22.18 -19.51
N ARG A 162 26.68 22.66 -19.72
CA ARG A 162 26.10 23.83 -19.07
C ARG A 162 24.95 23.38 -18.19
N ILE A 163 25.30 23.08 -16.94
CA ILE A 163 24.36 22.55 -15.95
C ILE A 163 23.93 23.68 -15.03
N THR A 164 22.63 23.95 -15.00
CA THR A 164 22.03 24.89 -14.06
C THR A 164 21.24 24.13 -13.01
N ILE A 165 21.51 24.42 -11.74
CA ILE A 165 20.81 23.78 -10.62
C ILE A 165 19.67 24.72 -10.18
N TYR A 166 18.45 24.21 -10.10
CA TYR A 166 17.33 24.86 -9.45
C TYR A 166 17.13 24.23 -8.07
N GLN A 167 17.08 25.07 -7.04
CA GLN A 167 16.81 24.68 -5.67
C GLN A 167 15.49 25.32 -5.22
N GLY A 168 14.45 24.50 -5.17
CA GLY A 168 13.13 24.82 -4.63
C GLY A 168 13.11 24.87 -3.11
N THR A 169 11.90 24.90 -2.55
CA THR A 169 11.68 25.14 -1.11
C THR A 169 11.55 23.87 -0.27
N ALA A 170 11.45 22.70 -0.91
CA ALA A 170 11.30 21.43 -0.17
C ALA A 170 12.48 21.16 0.76
N VAL A 171 12.15 20.61 1.94
CA VAL A 171 13.15 20.21 2.94
C VAL A 171 14.08 19.15 2.34
N GLY A 172 15.39 19.41 2.39
CA GLY A 172 16.42 18.56 1.79
C GLY A 172 16.90 19.01 0.40
N SER A 173 16.18 19.90 -0.29
CA SER A 173 16.60 20.41 -1.62
C SER A 173 17.98 21.08 -1.57
N ALA A 174 18.27 21.80 -0.49
CA ALA A 174 19.57 22.42 -0.26
C ALA A 174 20.70 21.39 -0.11
N SER A 175 20.46 20.27 0.58
CA SER A 175 21.44 19.20 0.77
C SER A 175 21.77 18.53 -0.57
N ALA A 176 20.75 18.19 -1.37
CA ALA A 176 20.94 17.61 -2.70
C ALA A 176 21.64 18.59 -3.67
N ALA A 177 21.22 19.86 -3.69
CA ALA A 177 21.84 20.89 -4.53
C ALA A 177 23.33 21.09 -4.16
N ALA A 178 23.64 21.23 -2.87
CA ALA A 178 25.03 21.38 -2.41
C ALA A 178 25.88 20.15 -2.74
N ALA A 179 25.35 18.94 -2.53
CA ALA A 179 26.04 17.69 -2.88
C ALA A 179 26.33 17.61 -4.39
N LEU A 180 25.39 18.07 -5.24
CA LEU A 180 25.59 18.12 -6.68
C LEU A 180 26.63 19.16 -7.10
N VAL A 181 26.64 20.35 -6.48
CA VAL A 181 27.70 21.35 -6.72
C VAL A 181 29.08 20.76 -6.46
N VAL A 182 29.26 20.08 -5.33
CA VAL A 182 30.54 19.43 -4.98
C VAL A 182 30.90 18.34 -6.00
N ALA A 183 29.93 17.50 -6.37
CA ALA A 183 30.15 16.40 -7.33
C ALA A 183 30.48 16.89 -8.75
N LEU A 184 29.90 18.01 -9.18
CA LEU A 184 30.20 18.67 -10.46
C LEU A 184 31.56 19.37 -10.43
N ALA A 185 31.92 20.02 -9.32
CA ALA A 185 33.23 20.65 -9.16
C ALA A 185 34.39 19.65 -9.28
N GLN A 186 34.22 18.43 -8.74
CA GLN A 186 35.16 17.31 -8.93
C GLN A 186 35.34 16.91 -10.40
N ARG A 187 34.39 17.25 -11.26
CA ARG A 187 34.39 17.03 -12.71
C ARG A 187 34.68 18.31 -13.50
N GLN A 188 35.22 19.33 -12.83
CA GLN A 188 35.59 20.61 -13.42
C GLN A 188 34.39 21.38 -14.04
N ILE A 189 33.17 21.13 -13.55
CA ILE A 189 31.98 21.89 -13.92
C ILE A 189 31.58 22.77 -12.74
N ALA A 190 31.65 24.09 -12.94
CA ALA A 190 31.10 25.05 -12.00
C ALA A 190 29.58 25.14 -12.19
N ALA A 191 28.83 25.02 -11.10
CA ALA A 191 27.39 25.21 -11.09
C ALA A 191 26.99 26.00 -9.84
N THR A 192 26.17 27.03 -10.02
CA THR A 192 25.61 27.83 -8.92
C THR A 192 24.11 27.59 -8.87
N PRO A 193 23.55 27.15 -7.73
CA PRO A 193 22.11 26.96 -7.59
C PRO A 193 21.34 28.29 -7.72
N ILE A 194 20.26 28.26 -8.48
CA ILE A 194 19.22 29.28 -8.53
C ILE A 194 18.19 28.92 -7.47
N LEU A 195 18.06 29.75 -6.45
CA LEU A 195 17.13 29.54 -5.35
C LEU A 195 15.73 30.03 -5.73
N GLN A 196 14.72 29.22 -5.45
CA GLN A 196 13.32 29.64 -5.54
C GLN A 196 13.04 30.66 -4.44
N ASP A 197 12.61 31.86 -4.83
CA ASP A 197 11.98 32.79 -3.90
C ASP A 197 10.55 32.30 -3.61
N PRO A 198 10.21 31.96 -2.35
CA PRO A 198 8.88 31.48 -2.00
C PRO A 198 7.77 32.51 -2.24
N ASN A 199 8.11 33.79 -2.40
CA ASN A 199 7.17 34.88 -2.65
C ASN A 199 6.96 35.17 -4.15
N GLN A 200 7.69 34.51 -5.03
CA GLN A 200 7.62 34.71 -6.48
C GLN A 200 7.10 33.45 -7.17
N PRO A 201 6.38 33.58 -8.29
CA PRO A 201 5.99 32.41 -9.07
C PRO A 201 7.23 31.70 -9.63
N VAL A 202 7.15 30.37 -9.77
CA VAL A 202 8.23 29.54 -10.32
C VAL A 202 8.63 29.96 -11.75
N SER A 203 7.71 30.57 -12.51
CA SER A 203 8.00 31.12 -13.84
C SER A 203 9.07 32.22 -13.83
N ALA A 204 9.19 32.99 -12.75
CA ALA A 204 10.26 33.98 -12.60
C ALA A 204 11.62 33.29 -12.44
N ALA A 205 11.71 32.26 -11.61
CA ALA A 205 12.92 31.45 -11.49
C ALA A 205 13.27 30.74 -12.80
N ALA A 206 12.27 30.25 -13.55
CA ALA A 206 12.47 29.66 -14.87
C ALA A 206 13.13 30.64 -15.86
N GLN A 207 12.78 31.94 -15.82
CA GLN A 207 13.43 32.95 -16.65
C GLN A 207 14.92 33.11 -16.29
N VAL A 208 15.25 33.14 -14.99
CA VAL A 208 16.66 33.20 -14.53
C VAL A 208 17.42 31.94 -14.95
N VAL A 209 16.80 30.77 -14.85
CA VAL A 209 17.36 29.51 -15.34
C VAL A 209 17.66 29.62 -16.84
N LEU A 210 16.73 30.12 -17.66
CA LEU A 210 16.95 30.25 -19.11
C LEU A 210 18.03 31.29 -19.47
N GLN A 211 18.17 32.37 -18.71
CA GLN A 211 19.23 33.37 -18.91
C GLN A 211 20.64 32.79 -18.74
N SER A 212 20.80 31.76 -17.90
CA SER A 212 22.07 31.02 -17.78
C SER A 212 22.39 30.14 -18.99
N GLN A 213 21.47 30.05 -19.96
CA GLN A 213 21.56 29.23 -21.16
C GLN A 213 22.01 27.79 -20.87
N PRO A 214 21.30 27.00 -20.05
CA PRO A 214 21.69 25.63 -19.76
C PRO A 214 21.53 24.73 -21.00
N ASP A 215 22.28 23.62 -21.03
CA ASP A 215 21.87 22.44 -21.81
C ASP A 215 21.14 21.41 -20.95
N THR A 216 21.28 21.52 -19.62
CA THR A 216 20.72 20.62 -18.63
C THR A 216 20.29 21.42 -17.40
N VAL A 217 19.04 21.25 -16.98
CA VAL A 217 18.51 21.79 -15.73
C VAL A 217 18.34 20.66 -14.74
N VAL A 218 18.98 20.76 -13.57
CA VAL A 218 18.80 19.83 -12.46
C VAL A 218 18.00 20.51 -11.36
N ALA A 219 16.84 19.96 -11.03
CA ALA A 219 15.86 20.60 -10.17
C ALA A 219 15.49 19.72 -8.97
N PHE A 220 15.63 20.28 -7.77
CA PHE A 220 15.20 19.71 -6.50
C PHE A 220 14.20 20.68 -5.88
N GLY A 221 13.08 20.21 -5.33
CA GLY A 221 12.04 21.10 -4.82
C GLY A 221 10.73 20.38 -4.52
N GLU A 222 9.71 21.16 -4.16
CA GLU A 222 8.38 20.61 -3.96
C GLU A 222 7.82 20.10 -5.29
N VAL A 223 6.99 19.06 -5.24
CA VAL A 223 6.45 18.43 -6.47
C VAL A 223 5.75 19.45 -7.36
N SER A 224 4.97 20.37 -6.77
CA SER A 224 4.28 21.45 -7.49
C SER A 224 5.25 22.45 -8.12
N GLU A 225 6.34 22.79 -7.44
CA GLU A 225 7.38 23.68 -7.97
C GLU A 225 8.07 23.07 -9.19
N LEU A 226 8.41 21.78 -9.09
CA LEU A 226 9.10 21.06 -10.17
C LEU A 226 8.19 20.90 -11.40
N ILE A 227 6.89 20.65 -11.21
CA ILE A 227 5.90 20.64 -12.29
C ILE A 227 5.84 22.02 -12.96
N GLY A 228 5.69 23.07 -12.16
CA GLY A 228 5.61 24.45 -12.66
C GLY A 228 6.88 24.87 -13.42
N LEU A 229 8.06 24.51 -12.91
CA LEU A 229 9.34 24.76 -13.57
C LEU A 229 9.44 24.02 -14.89
N TYR A 230 9.11 22.72 -14.92
CA TYR A 230 9.14 21.92 -16.13
C TYR A 230 8.24 22.51 -17.22
N GLN A 231 6.99 22.84 -16.86
CA GLN A 231 6.03 23.43 -17.78
C GLN A 231 6.49 24.79 -18.30
N ALA A 232 7.00 25.67 -17.43
CA ALA A 232 7.52 26.98 -17.83
C ALA A 232 8.72 26.86 -18.79
N LEU A 233 9.64 25.93 -18.54
CA LEU A 233 10.78 25.67 -19.43
C LEU A 233 10.31 25.18 -20.81
N ARG A 234 9.36 24.23 -20.86
CA ARG A 234 8.82 23.72 -22.13
C ARG A 234 8.03 24.78 -22.90
N GLN A 235 7.23 25.61 -22.22
CA GLN A 235 6.52 26.74 -22.83
C GLN A 235 7.49 27.78 -23.44
N ALA A 236 8.67 27.94 -22.83
CA ALA A 236 9.75 28.78 -23.36
C ALA A 236 10.60 28.08 -24.45
N ASN A 237 10.16 26.92 -24.97
CA ASN A 237 10.86 26.12 -25.97
C ASN A 237 12.26 25.64 -25.54
N PHE A 238 12.48 25.46 -24.23
CA PHE A 238 13.71 24.83 -23.76
C PHE A 238 13.78 23.37 -24.21
N SER A 239 14.75 23.06 -25.06
CA SER A 239 14.99 21.71 -25.59
C SER A 239 16.01 20.91 -24.79
N GLY A 240 16.62 21.52 -23.77
CA GLY A 240 17.60 20.86 -22.92
C GLY A 240 16.98 19.79 -22.02
N ARG A 241 17.86 19.08 -21.32
CA ARG A 241 17.48 17.98 -20.43
C ARG A 241 16.93 18.52 -19.12
N PHE A 242 15.91 17.84 -18.61
CA PHE A 242 15.37 18.11 -17.29
C PHE A 242 15.69 16.91 -16.39
N VAL A 243 16.27 17.20 -15.23
CA VAL A 243 16.77 16.21 -14.29
C VAL A 243 16.16 16.49 -12.93
N THR A 244 15.57 15.49 -12.28
CA THR A 244 15.03 15.64 -10.93
C THR A 244 14.98 14.30 -10.21
N ASP A 245 15.10 14.31 -8.89
CA ASP A 245 14.92 13.09 -8.09
C ASP A 245 13.45 12.69 -7.89
N GLN A 246 12.52 13.48 -8.43
CA GLN A 246 11.09 13.17 -8.46
C GLN A 246 10.63 12.48 -9.76
N ALA A 247 11.54 12.21 -10.70
CA ALA A 247 11.18 11.84 -12.08
C ALA A 247 10.39 10.51 -12.19
N ASP A 248 10.54 9.61 -11.22
CA ASP A 248 9.81 8.33 -11.13
C ASP A 248 8.62 8.37 -10.14
N LYS A 249 8.33 9.53 -9.54
CA LYS A 249 7.27 9.64 -8.52
C LYS A 249 5.93 9.87 -9.18
N ARG A 250 4.94 9.04 -8.81
CA ARG A 250 3.57 9.12 -9.33
C ARG A 250 2.95 10.51 -9.22
N ALA A 251 3.15 11.20 -8.10
CA ALA A 251 2.62 12.55 -7.90
C ALA A 251 3.18 13.56 -8.92
N PHE A 252 4.49 13.48 -9.19
CA PHE A 252 5.14 14.32 -10.20
C PHE A 252 4.66 13.96 -11.61
N VAL A 253 4.73 12.68 -11.99
CA VAL A 253 4.30 12.20 -13.31
C VAL A 253 2.83 12.54 -13.61
N ASN A 254 1.92 12.31 -12.67
CA ASN A 254 0.51 12.62 -12.84
C ASN A 254 0.26 14.14 -12.93
N GLY A 255 0.99 14.93 -12.13
CA GLY A 255 0.84 16.38 -12.10
C GLY A 255 1.33 17.09 -13.37
N LEU A 256 2.16 16.43 -14.19
CA LEU A 256 2.57 16.95 -15.51
C LEU A 256 1.45 16.96 -16.55
N GLY A 257 0.37 16.18 -16.36
CA GLY A 257 -0.75 16.11 -17.29
C GLY A 257 -0.33 15.69 -18.69
N ALA A 258 -0.64 16.51 -19.70
CA ALA A 258 -0.31 16.24 -21.11
C ALA A 258 1.14 16.57 -21.50
N ALA A 259 1.97 17.05 -20.57
CA ALA A 259 3.36 17.40 -20.89
C ALA A 259 4.19 16.15 -21.25
N PRO A 260 5.22 16.27 -22.11
CA PRO A 260 6.05 15.12 -22.48
C PRO A 260 6.70 14.48 -21.26
N LEU A 261 6.46 13.18 -21.08
CA LEU A 261 7.01 12.41 -19.95
C LEU A 261 8.35 11.75 -20.30
N ALA A 262 8.67 11.60 -21.59
CA ALA A 262 9.90 10.94 -22.03
C ALA A 262 11.13 11.85 -21.91
N GLY A 263 12.28 11.27 -21.56
CA GLY A 263 13.58 11.93 -21.64
C GLY A 263 13.99 12.76 -20.42
N MET A 264 13.23 12.70 -19.31
CA MET A 264 13.68 13.26 -18.04
C MET A 264 14.66 12.30 -17.37
N ILE A 265 15.68 12.82 -16.71
CA ILE A 265 16.67 12.00 -16.00
C ILE A 265 16.32 12.01 -14.51
N GLY A 266 16.40 10.85 -13.87
CA GLY A 266 16.23 10.73 -12.43
C GLY A 266 17.34 9.94 -11.74
N VAL A 267 17.37 10.07 -10.41
CA VAL A 267 18.33 9.40 -9.53
C VAL A 267 17.63 8.80 -8.32
N THR A 268 17.77 7.49 -8.15
CA THR A 268 17.13 6.70 -7.08
C THR A 268 18.06 5.60 -6.60
N ASN A 269 17.68 4.83 -5.58
CA ASN A 269 18.40 3.63 -5.15
C ASN A 269 17.81 2.35 -5.76
N TRP A 270 16.54 2.40 -6.17
CA TRP A 270 15.80 1.28 -6.78
C TRP A 270 14.72 1.81 -7.73
N LEU A 271 14.42 1.07 -8.79
CA LEU A 271 13.40 1.39 -9.78
C LEU A 271 12.29 0.34 -9.80
N LEU A 272 11.05 0.80 -9.95
CA LEU A 272 9.89 -0.06 -10.18
C LEU A 272 10.06 -1.00 -11.38
N SER A 273 10.80 -0.54 -12.40
CA SER A 273 11.09 -1.26 -13.63
C SER A 273 12.36 -2.11 -13.57
N ASP A 274 13.00 -2.25 -12.41
CA ASP A 274 14.20 -3.08 -12.29
C ASP A 274 13.84 -4.54 -12.64
N PRO A 275 14.47 -5.13 -13.68
CA PRO A 275 14.08 -6.44 -14.22
C PRO A 275 14.63 -7.61 -13.41
N SER A 276 15.39 -7.36 -12.34
CA SER A 276 15.93 -8.43 -11.51
C SER A 276 14.81 -9.30 -10.92
N PRO A 277 15.00 -10.64 -10.81
CA PRO A 277 13.98 -11.53 -10.25
C PRO A 277 13.50 -11.11 -8.86
N THR A 278 14.40 -10.60 -8.02
CA THR A 278 14.08 -10.09 -6.67
C THR A 278 13.14 -8.89 -6.74
N SER A 279 13.41 -7.94 -7.64
CA SER A 279 12.56 -6.76 -7.84
C SER A 279 11.19 -7.15 -8.39
N VAL A 280 11.14 -8.00 -9.42
CA VAL A 280 9.87 -8.48 -10.01
C VAL A 280 9.01 -9.22 -8.97
N ALA A 281 9.63 -10.07 -8.14
CA ALA A 281 8.93 -10.77 -7.07
C ALA A 281 8.40 -9.80 -6.00
N PHE A 282 9.19 -8.82 -5.60
CA PHE A 282 8.79 -7.79 -4.65
C PHE A 282 7.63 -6.95 -5.17
N VAL A 283 7.71 -6.44 -6.41
CA VAL A 283 6.64 -5.63 -7.01
C VAL A 283 5.33 -6.42 -7.08
N ARG A 284 5.38 -7.69 -7.50
CA ARG A 284 4.20 -8.55 -7.52
C ARG A 284 3.60 -8.73 -6.13
N ALA A 285 4.41 -9.12 -5.16
CA ALA A 285 3.94 -9.36 -3.79
C ALA A 285 3.39 -8.08 -3.14
N TYR A 286 4.00 -6.93 -3.43
CA TYR A 286 3.54 -5.64 -2.94
C TYR A 286 2.20 -5.25 -3.57
N ILE A 287 2.04 -5.37 -4.90
CA ILE A 287 0.76 -5.08 -5.56
C ILE A 287 -0.33 -6.03 -5.06
N GLU A 288 -0.03 -7.31 -4.87
CA GLU A 288 -0.97 -8.29 -4.31
C GLU A 288 -1.40 -7.93 -2.88
N ALA A 289 -0.48 -7.46 -2.05
CA ALA A 289 -0.76 -7.12 -0.65
C ALA A 289 -1.44 -5.74 -0.46
N PHE A 290 -1.24 -4.79 -1.38
CA PHE A 290 -1.62 -3.39 -1.16
C PHE A 290 -2.45 -2.76 -2.29
N GLY A 291 -2.58 -3.41 -3.46
CA GLY A 291 -3.29 -2.86 -4.62
C GLY A 291 -2.59 -1.66 -5.28
N GLU A 292 -1.37 -1.33 -4.86
CA GLU A 292 -0.60 -0.17 -5.31
C GLU A 292 0.83 -0.57 -5.67
N ALA A 293 1.51 0.19 -6.53
CA ALA A 293 2.92 -0.08 -6.80
C ALA A 293 3.81 0.49 -5.69
N PRO A 294 4.90 -0.19 -5.32
CA PRO A 294 5.85 0.31 -4.35
C PRO A 294 6.68 1.48 -4.90
N ASP A 295 7.25 2.26 -3.97
CA ASP A 295 8.26 3.27 -4.26
C ASP A 295 9.62 2.87 -3.66
N GLY A 296 10.64 3.72 -3.86
CA GLY A 296 11.98 3.49 -3.32
C GLY A 296 12.08 3.53 -1.79
N ILE A 297 11.14 4.18 -1.09
CA ILE A 297 11.11 4.17 0.39
C ILE A 297 10.60 2.83 0.88
N ALA A 298 9.53 2.30 0.28
CA ALA A 298 9.01 0.97 0.57
C ALA A 298 10.06 -0.12 0.29
N ALA A 299 10.79 -0.02 -0.82
CA ALA A 299 11.88 -0.95 -1.15
C ALA A 299 13.01 -0.89 -0.11
N ALA A 300 13.42 0.31 0.31
CA ALA A 300 14.46 0.48 1.34
C ALA A 300 14.03 -0.04 2.72
N ALA A 301 12.78 0.18 3.10
CA ALA A 301 12.21 -0.33 4.34
C ALA A 301 12.10 -1.86 4.32
N TYR A 302 11.72 -2.45 3.18
CA TYR A 302 11.71 -3.90 2.98
C TYR A 302 13.13 -4.50 3.09
N ASP A 303 14.13 -3.91 2.45
CA ASP A 303 15.54 -4.33 2.56
C ASP A 303 16.03 -4.27 4.02
N ALA A 304 15.78 -3.15 4.70
CA ALA A 304 16.17 -2.96 6.09
C ALA A 304 15.47 -3.97 7.02
N ALA A 305 14.18 -4.24 6.83
CA ALA A 305 13.45 -5.22 7.62
C ALA A 305 14.01 -6.63 7.44
N ASN A 306 14.34 -7.03 6.22
CA ASN A 306 14.99 -8.31 5.94
C ASN A 306 16.39 -8.41 6.57
N ALA A 307 17.17 -7.33 6.59
CA ALA A 307 18.46 -7.29 7.28
C ALA A 307 18.30 -7.47 8.80
N VAL A 308 17.30 -6.84 9.42
CA VAL A 308 16.99 -7.06 10.84
C VAL A 308 16.56 -8.50 11.10
N LEU A 309 15.70 -9.09 10.27
CA LEU A 309 15.28 -10.49 10.39
C LEU A 309 16.48 -11.47 10.27
N ALA A 310 17.42 -11.17 9.37
CA ALA A 310 18.67 -11.92 9.26
C ALA A 310 19.53 -11.77 10.52
N ALA A 311 19.69 -10.56 11.05
CA ALA A 311 20.43 -10.31 12.28
C ALA A 311 19.79 -10.99 13.51
N ILE A 312 18.46 -11.05 13.59
CA ILE A 312 17.73 -11.79 14.64
C ILE A 312 18.09 -13.28 14.61
N SER A 313 18.22 -13.85 13.41
CA SER A 313 18.58 -15.26 13.26
C SER A 313 19.99 -15.57 13.76
N LEU A 314 20.87 -14.56 13.80
CA LEU A 314 22.25 -14.69 14.26
C LEU A 314 22.43 -14.39 15.75
N ALA A 315 21.77 -13.35 16.25
CA ALA A 315 22.05 -12.78 17.57
C ALA A 315 20.84 -12.72 18.52
N GLY A 316 19.64 -13.08 18.05
CA GLY A 316 18.39 -12.93 18.79
C GLY A 316 17.77 -11.54 18.65
N ALA A 317 16.61 -11.33 19.27
CA ALA A 317 15.78 -10.15 19.05
C ALA A 317 16.03 -8.98 20.01
N GLN A 318 17.05 -9.06 20.87
CA GLN A 318 17.33 -8.02 21.86
C GLN A 318 17.99 -6.79 21.20
N PRO A 319 17.44 -5.57 21.39
CA PRO A 319 17.90 -4.33 20.76
C PRO A 319 19.42 -4.12 20.70
N ALA A 320 20.10 -4.22 21.85
CA ALA A 320 21.54 -3.98 21.94
C ALA A 320 22.37 -5.03 21.18
N GLN A 321 21.94 -6.29 21.23
CA GLN A 321 22.59 -7.38 20.48
C GLN A 321 22.34 -7.23 18.98
N LEU A 322 21.14 -6.78 18.60
CA LEU A 322 20.78 -6.55 17.20
C LEU A 322 21.59 -5.44 16.56
N TYR A 323 21.79 -4.32 17.25
CA TYR A 323 22.63 -3.25 16.69
C TYR A 323 24.05 -3.75 16.40
N ALA A 324 24.69 -4.45 17.36
CA ALA A 324 26.02 -5.02 17.17
C ALA A 324 26.06 -6.08 16.05
N ALA A 325 25.04 -6.93 15.96
CA ALA A 325 24.92 -7.93 14.90
C ALA A 325 24.74 -7.28 13.52
N LEU A 326 23.95 -6.21 13.42
CA LEU A 326 23.76 -5.46 12.18
C LEU A 326 25.06 -4.82 11.70
N GLN A 327 25.89 -4.28 12.58
CA GLN A 327 27.19 -3.70 12.20
C GLN A 327 28.16 -4.72 11.60
N THR A 328 28.00 -5.99 11.93
CA THR A 328 28.88 -7.09 11.49
C THR A 328 28.20 -8.03 10.50
N LEU A 329 26.94 -7.74 10.12
CA LEU A 329 26.18 -8.53 9.17
C LEU A 329 26.90 -8.50 7.81
N ALA A 330 27.21 -9.68 7.28
CA ALA A 330 27.83 -9.80 5.97
C ALA A 330 26.94 -9.14 4.91
N ALA A 331 27.54 -8.47 3.93
CA ALA A 331 26.81 -7.83 2.85
C ALA A 331 25.86 -8.83 2.16
N GLN A 332 24.59 -8.45 2.00
CA GLN A 332 23.54 -9.31 1.42
C GLN A 332 22.98 -8.70 0.13
N PRO A 333 22.58 -9.54 -0.85
CA PRO A 333 21.75 -9.07 -1.96
C PRO A 333 20.47 -8.41 -1.46
N SER A 334 20.07 -7.31 -2.08
CA SER A 334 18.88 -6.53 -1.69
C SER A 334 18.20 -5.96 -2.93
N LEU A 335 17.00 -5.38 -2.78
CA LEU A 335 16.29 -4.70 -3.88
C LEU A 335 17.13 -3.57 -4.45
N GLN A 336 17.77 -2.79 -3.58
CA GLN A 336 18.65 -1.69 -3.94
C GLN A 336 20.02 -2.17 -4.44
N GLY A 337 20.25 -3.46 -4.64
CA GLY A 337 21.52 -4.05 -5.06
C GLY A 337 22.20 -4.83 -3.94
N THR A 338 22.91 -4.14 -3.06
CA THR A 338 23.55 -4.76 -1.89
C THR A 338 23.24 -3.95 -0.63
N PHE A 339 22.71 -4.62 0.39
CA PHE A 339 22.68 -4.11 1.75
C PHE A 339 24.01 -4.46 2.41
N ASP A 340 24.78 -3.45 2.81
CA ASP A 340 26.14 -3.58 3.30
C ASP A 340 26.37 -2.64 4.49
N PRO A 341 26.21 -3.12 5.73
CA PRO A 341 26.44 -2.31 6.92
C PRO A 341 27.94 -2.13 7.23
N SER A 342 28.84 -2.84 6.52
CA SER A 342 30.29 -2.69 6.69
C SER A 342 30.84 -1.38 6.11
N LEU A 343 30.02 -0.63 5.38
CA LEU A 343 30.31 0.73 4.94
C LEU A 343 30.63 1.68 6.09
N GLY A 344 30.19 1.34 7.31
CA GLY A 344 30.47 2.11 8.52
C GLY A 344 29.60 3.36 8.63
N ALA A 345 29.77 4.08 9.75
CA ALA A 345 29.02 5.31 10.06
C ALA A 345 27.48 5.19 9.99
N GLY A 346 26.92 3.98 10.03
CA GLY A 346 25.48 3.75 9.89
C GLY A 346 24.98 3.74 8.44
N GLU A 347 25.83 3.88 7.43
CA GLU A 347 25.42 3.74 6.04
C GLU A 347 25.23 2.26 5.68
N THR A 348 24.18 1.93 4.93
CA THR A 348 23.87 0.52 4.57
C THR A 348 23.82 0.25 3.07
N THR A 349 23.91 1.29 2.24
CA THR A 349 23.99 1.12 0.79
C THR A 349 24.68 2.32 0.15
N GLN A 350 25.49 2.05 -0.86
CA GLN A 350 26.04 3.04 -1.78
C GLN A 350 25.58 2.79 -3.22
N ASN A 351 24.53 1.99 -3.37
CA ASN A 351 23.98 1.67 -4.67
C ASN A 351 23.08 2.81 -5.14
N VAL A 352 23.30 3.23 -6.39
CA VAL A 352 22.54 4.32 -7.01
C VAL A 352 22.18 3.90 -8.42
N VAL A 353 20.97 4.25 -8.82
CA VAL A 353 20.42 4.07 -10.14
C VAL A 353 20.20 5.44 -10.75
N VAL A 354 20.80 5.67 -11.92
CA VAL A 354 20.44 6.79 -12.80
C VAL A 354 19.61 6.22 -13.94
N PHE A 355 18.50 6.89 -14.25
CA PHE A 355 17.51 6.41 -15.20
C PHE A 355 16.97 7.55 -16.05
N GLU A 356 16.30 7.19 -17.13
CA GLU A 356 15.58 8.13 -17.99
C GLU A 356 14.12 7.70 -18.10
N THR A 357 13.18 8.63 -18.03
CA THR A 357 11.76 8.34 -18.15
C THR A 357 11.37 8.00 -19.59
N ASN A 358 10.48 7.02 -19.75
CA ASN A 358 9.89 6.65 -21.03
C ASN A 358 8.61 7.46 -21.32
N ALA A 359 7.91 7.14 -22.41
CA ALA A 359 6.69 7.85 -22.82
C ALA A 359 5.53 7.77 -21.81
N THR A 360 5.55 6.80 -20.89
CA THR A 360 4.53 6.64 -19.84
C THR A 360 4.99 7.20 -18.49
N GLY A 361 6.15 7.86 -18.42
CA GLY A 361 6.77 8.33 -17.19
C GLY A 361 7.44 7.23 -16.35
N GLY A 362 7.47 5.99 -16.84
CA GLY A 362 8.19 4.91 -16.19
C GLY A 362 9.70 5.06 -16.38
N GLY A 363 10.48 4.87 -15.32
CA GLY A 363 11.94 4.92 -15.42
C GLY A 363 12.49 3.76 -16.24
N ARG A 364 13.38 4.05 -17.18
CA ARG A 364 14.20 3.06 -17.89
C ARG A 364 15.60 3.10 -17.29
N LEU A 365 16.03 1.98 -16.72
CA LEU A 365 17.36 1.84 -16.16
C LEU A 365 18.42 2.21 -17.21
N LEU A 366 19.34 3.10 -16.85
CA LEU A 366 20.47 3.45 -17.71
C LEU A 366 21.79 2.95 -17.12
N THR A 367 22.07 3.35 -15.89
CA THR A 367 23.34 3.04 -15.24
C THR A 367 23.12 2.75 -13.77
N ARG A 368 23.80 1.70 -13.29
CA ARG A 368 23.93 1.41 -11.86
C ARG A 368 25.30 1.85 -11.38
N TYR A 369 25.37 2.32 -10.14
CA TYR A 369 26.58 2.70 -9.46
C TYR A 369 26.66 1.98 -8.12
N LYS A 370 27.88 1.67 -7.67
CA LYS A 370 28.18 1.24 -6.30
C LYS A 370 29.43 1.97 -5.84
N ALA A 371 29.37 2.59 -4.67
CA ALA A 371 30.49 3.36 -4.11
C ALA A 371 31.03 4.44 -5.07
N GLY A 372 30.13 5.11 -5.81
CA GLY A 372 30.48 6.11 -6.82
C GLY A 372 31.09 5.55 -8.11
N GLN A 373 31.32 4.24 -8.21
CA GLN A 373 31.82 3.59 -9.42
C GLN A 373 30.67 3.06 -10.27
N ARG A 374 30.75 3.30 -11.58
CA ARG A 374 29.80 2.76 -12.55
C ARG A 374 29.94 1.24 -12.63
N LEU A 375 28.83 0.54 -12.40
CA LEU A 375 28.75 -0.90 -12.62
C LEU A 375 28.60 -1.21 -14.12
N PRO A 376 29.11 -2.35 -14.60
CA PRO A 376 28.91 -2.79 -15.97
C PRO A 376 27.42 -2.82 -16.34
N ASN A 377 27.10 -2.42 -17.58
CA ASN A 377 25.77 -2.61 -18.11
C ASN A 377 25.52 -4.12 -18.24
N VAL A 378 24.67 -4.68 -17.39
CA VAL A 378 24.27 -6.08 -17.50
C VAL A 378 23.31 -6.17 -18.70
N PRO A 379 23.64 -6.93 -19.77
CA PRO A 379 22.73 -7.09 -20.91
C PRO A 379 21.39 -7.65 -20.43
N GLU A 380 20.29 -7.18 -21.01
CA GLU A 380 18.91 -7.63 -20.74
C GLU A 380 18.76 -9.17 -20.84
N GLN A 381 19.65 -9.82 -21.60
CA GLN A 381 19.73 -11.28 -21.78
C GLN A 381 20.35 -12.05 -20.59
N ALA A 382 21.08 -11.43 -19.68
CA ALA A 382 21.62 -12.09 -18.48
C ALA A 382 20.56 -12.31 -17.37
N PHE A 383 19.32 -11.83 -17.59
CA PHE A 383 18.17 -12.06 -16.73
C PHE A 383 17.17 -13.09 -17.30
N GLN A 384 17.56 -13.83 -18.35
CA GLN A 384 16.81 -15.02 -18.77
C GLN A 384 16.83 -16.05 -17.61
N PRO A 385 15.70 -16.69 -17.28
CA PRO A 385 15.69 -17.74 -16.27
C PRO A 385 16.40 -18.98 -16.81
N THR A 386 17.73 -19.04 -16.72
CA THR A 386 18.42 -20.32 -16.62
C THR A 386 18.20 -20.84 -15.21
N LEU A 387 17.02 -21.40 -14.97
CA LEU A 387 16.83 -22.35 -13.88
C LEU A 387 17.66 -23.59 -14.22
N ILE A 388 18.94 -23.56 -13.86
CA ILE A 388 19.55 -24.80 -13.39
C ILE A 388 19.04 -24.91 -11.96
N ALA A 389 18.09 -25.82 -11.75
CA ALA A 389 17.73 -26.24 -10.41
C ALA A 389 19.03 -26.58 -9.65
N PRO A 390 19.19 -26.17 -8.39
CA PRO A 390 20.38 -26.56 -7.63
C PRO A 390 20.51 -28.08 -7.71
N PRO A 391 21.72 -28.62 -7.93
CA PRO A 391 21.90 -30.07 -7.96
C PRO A 391 21.35 -30.64 -6.64
N PRO A 392 20.69 -31.81 -6.67
CA PRO A 392 20.17 -32.41 -5.45
C PRO A 392 21.33 -32.56 -4.47
N LEU A 393 21.23 -31.86 -3.33
CA LEU A 393 22.17 -32.03 -2.23
C LEU A 393 22.10 -33.50 -1.82
N VAL A 394 23.21 -34.20 -1.98
CA VAL A 394 23.41 -35.53 -1.41
C VAL A 394 23.23 -35.38 0.10
N GLN A 395 22.11 -35.85 0.64
CA GLN A 395 21.84 -35.85 2.06
C GLN A 395 22.81 -36.83 2.76
N PRO A 396 23.62 -36.38 3.74
CA PRO A 396 24.18 -37.29 4.71
C PRO A 396 23.01 -37.89 5.51
N THR A 397 22.93 -39.22 5.59
CA THR A 397 21.98 -39.92 6.46
C THR A 397 22.34 -39.65 7.91
N LEU A 398 21.75 -38.60 8.48
CA LEU A 398 21.76 -38.36 9.92
C LEU A 398 20.52 -39.02 10.55
N PRO A 399 20.62 -39.51 11.80
CA PRO A 399 19.51 -40.11 12.53
C PRO A 399 18.35 -39.13 12.70
N PRO A 400 17.11 -39.63 12.87
CA PRO A 400 15.92 -38.80 12.90
C PRO A 400 16.02 -37.73 14.00
N PRO A 401 15.76 -36.44 13.68
CA PRO A 401 15.76 -35.38 14.66
C PRO A 401 14.63 -35.60 15.69
N PRO A 402 14.81 -35.16 16.95
CA PRO A 402 13.75 -35.22 17.95
C PRO A 402 12.51 -34.44 17.46
N PRO A 403 11.30 -34.82 17.93
CA PRO A 403 10.04 -34.21 17.48
C PRO A 403 10.10 -32.70 17.63
N ILE A 404 9.95 -32.00 16.49
CA ILE A 404 9.89 -30.55 16.40
C ILE A 404 8.60 -30.11 17.10
N VAL A 405 8.73 -29.40 18.22
CA VAL A 405 7.60 -28.65 18.78
C VAL A 405 7.42 -27.42 17.90
N VAL A 406 6.41 -27.44 17.03
CA VAL A 406 6.03 -26.30 16.20
C VAL A 406 5.31 -25.31 17.12
N THR A 407 6.00 -24.27 17.57
CA THR A 407 5.35 -23.15 18.24
C THR A 407 4.57 -22.36 17.18
N ALA A 408 3.26 -22.18 17.39
CA ALA A 408 2.39 -21.52 16.44
C ALA A 408 2.92 -20.12 16.06
N THR A 409 2.98 -19.86 14.76
CA THR A 409 2.94 -18.52 14.16
C THR A 409 1.81 -17.72 14.84
N PRO A 410 1.94 -16.40 15.09
CA PRO A 410 0.87 -15.64 15.73
C PRO A 410 -0.41 -15.84 14.91
N ALA A 411 -1.42 -16.43 15.53
CA ALA A 411 -2.64 -16.85 14.86
C ALA A 411 -3.71 -15.74 14.86
N PHE A 412 -3.29 -14.47 14.97
CA PHE A 412 -4.22 -13.34 14.99
C PHE A 412 -3.96 -12.44 13.79
N VAL A 413 -5.04 -12.10 13.09
CA VAL A 413 -5.03 -11.08 12.04
C VAL A 413 -5.46 -9.78 12.72
N GLU A 414 -4.65 -8.73 12.63
CA GLU A 414 -4.91 -7.45 13.29
C GLU A 414 -5.33 -6.39 12.27
N LEU A 415 -6.33 -5.57 12.60
CA LEU A 415 -6.74 -4.42 11.81
C LEU A 415 -6.47 -3.12 12.58
N THR A 416 -5.91 -2.12 11.90
CA THR A 416 -5.69 -0.76 12.41
C THR A 416 -6.53 0.25 11.62
N VAL A 417 -7.25 1.13 12.32
CA VAL A 417 -8.06 2.19 11.69
C VAL A 417 -7.18 3.34 11.17
N LEU A 418 -7.31 3.69 9.89
CA LEU A 418 -6.56 4.78 9.23
C LEU A 418 -7.34 6.10 9.18
N ASN A 419 -8.65 6.05 8.93
CA ASN A 419 -9.47 7.26 8.84
C ASN A 419 -9.76 7.86 10.24
N GLU A 420 -10.23 9.12 10.33
CA GLU A 420 -10.59 9.76 11.61
C GLU A 420 -11.45 8.86 12.49
N PHE A 421 -12.41 8.20 11.85
CA PHE A 421 -13.12 7.06 12.41
C PHE A 421 -13.56 6.10 11.30
N VAL A 422 -13.84 4.86 11.70
CA VAL A 422 -14.52 3.86 10.86
C VAL A 422 -15.75 3.35 11.60
N ASN A 423 -16.87 3.27 10.89
CA ASN A 423 -18.13 2.75 11.44
C ASN A 423 -18.02 1.23 11.69
N VAL A 424 -18.42 0.81 12.88
CA VAL A 424 -18.58 -0.58 13.29
C VAL A 424 -20.04 -0.95 13.10
N ARG A 425 -20.33 -2.06 12.44
CA ARG A 425 -21.71 -2.44 12.06
C ARG A 425 -22.05 -3.84 12.56
N TYR A 426 -23.34 -4.16 12.58
CA TYR A 426 -23.80 -5.50 12.96
C TYR A 426 -23.74 -6.50 11.80
N GLY A 427 -23.43 -6.05 10.58
CA GLY A 427 -23.19 -6.88 9.41
C GLY A 427 -22.26 -6.20 8.39
N PRO A 428 -21.78 -6.93 7.37
CA PRO A 428 -20.84 -6.45 6.36
C PRO A 428 -21.55 -5.68 5.25
N GLY A 429 -21.55 -4.35 5.34
CA GLY A 429 -22.14 -3.48 4.32
C GLY A 429 -22.67 -2.17 4.88
N LEU A 430 -22.99 -1.21 4.00
CA LEU A 430 -23.56 0.08 4.41
C LEU A 430 -25.04 -0.01 4.80
N GLU A 431 -25.73 -1.04 4.32
CA GLU A 431 -27.11 -1.40 4.62
C GLU A 431 -27.36 -1.79 6.09
N TYR A 432 -26.29 -2.11 6.83
CA TYR A 432 -26.33 -2.42 8.26
C TYR A 432 -26.28 -1.12 9.09
N ASP A 433 -27.28 -0.27 8.88
CA ASP A 433 -27.46 1.02 9.54
C ASP A 433 -28.59 0.97 10.59
N PRO A 434 -28.50 1.70 11.72
CA PRO A 434 -27.36 2.52 12.17
C PRO A 434 -26.15 1.65 12.57
N PRO A 435 -24.91 2.21 12.53
CA PRO A 435 -23.73 1.51 13.00
C PRO A 435 -23.84 1.23 14.51
N LEU A 436 -23.26 0.10 14.96
CA LEU A 436 -23.12 -0.24 16.39
C LEU A 436 -22.24 0.76 17.13
N GLY A 437 -21.30 1.38 16.42
CA GLY A 437 -20.38 2.35 16.98
C GLY A 437 -19.38 2.84 15.96
N ARG A 438 -18.35 3.53 16.45
CA ARG A 438 -17.24 4.03 15.65
C ARG A 438 -15.94 3.69 16.34
N LEU A 439 -14.95 3.22 15.58
CA LEU A 439 -13.57 3.12 16.07
C LEU A 439 -12.80 4.36 15.59
N PRO A 440 -12.16 5.11 16.51
CA PRO A 440 -11.33 6.25 16.13
C PRO A 440 -10.04 5.79 15.43
N ARG A 441 -9.41 6.72 14.71
CA ARG A 441 -8.08 6.54 14.09
C ARG A 441 -7.07 5.92 15.06
N GLY A 442 -6.28 4.98 14.57
CA GLY A 442 -5.23 4.31 15.33
C GLY A 442 -5.71 3.16 16.22
N THR A 443 -7.02 2.91 16.31
CA THR A 443 -7.55 1.75 17.05
C THR A 443 -7.11 0.45 16.38
N LYS A 444 -6.59 -0.48 17.18
CA LYS A 444 -6.20 -1.84 16.77
C LYS A 444 -7.22 -2.86 17.27
N VAL A 445 -7.62 -3.80 16.41
CA VAL A 445 -8.54 -4.88 16.76
C VAL A 445 -8.08 -6.21 16.18
N GLU A 446 -8.26 -7.29 16.95
CA GLU A 446 -8.05 -8.66 16.49
C GLU A 446 -9.28 -9.13 15.68
N LEU A 447 -9.03 -9.58 14.45
CA LEU A 447 -10.05 -10.11 13.56
C LEU A 447 -10.27 -11.59 13.85
N LEU A 448 -11.53 -11.96 13.98
CA LEU A 448 -12.01 -13.29 14.35
C LEU A 448 -12.58 -14.08 13.16
N GLY A 449 -12.83 -13.40 12.03
CA GLY A 449 -13.55 -13.96 10.88
C GLY A 449 -13.69 -12.96 9.74
N ALA A 450 -14.18 -13.42 8.59
CA ALA A 450 -14.37 -12.59 7.39
C ALA A 450 -15.66 -12.96 6.64
N ASN A 451 -16.14 -12.08 5.75
CA ASN A 451 -17.16 -12.47 4.76
C ASN A 451 -16.54 -13.33 3.64
N SER A 452 -17.37 -13.94 2.80
CA SER A 452 -16.92 -14.87 1.74
C SER A 452 -15.94 -14.25 0.73
N THR A 453 -15.99 -12.92 0.56
CA THR A 453 -15.12 -12.17 -0.34
C THR A 453 -13.89 -11.55 0.34
N TYR A 454 -13.73 -11.71 1.67
CA TYR A 454 -12.66 -11.10 2.47
C TYR A 454 -12.57 -9.57 2.34
N THR A 455 -13.71 -8.91 2.12
CA THR A 455 -13.81 -7.44 2.06
C THR A 455 -14.33 -6.82 3.36
N TRP A 456 -14.87 -7.64 4.27
CA TRP A 456 -15.32 -7.25 5.60
C TRP A 456 -14.89 -8.28 6.63
N PHE A 457 -14.57 -7.81 7.82
CA PHE A 457 -13.99 -8.62 8.88
C PHE A 457 -14.78 -8.50 10.17
N THR A 458 -14.86 -9.59 10.92
CA THR A 458 -15.53 -9.63 12.22
C THR A 458 -14.55 -9.50 13.35
N PHE A 459 -14.90 -8.80 14.41
CA PHE A 459 -14.13 -8.70 15.65
C PHE A 459 -15.07 -8.57 16.86
N ASN A 460 -14.54 -8.74 18.06
CA ASN A 460 -15.31 -8.52 19.28
C ASN A 460 -15.39 -7.03 19.59
N PHE A 461 -16.59 -6.45 19.52
CA PHE A 461 -16.86 -5.06 19.87
C PHE A 461 -17.79 -5.03 21.09
N GLN A 462 -17.27 -4.62 22.24
CA GLN A 462 -18.05 -4.52 23.50
C GLN A 462 -18.79 -5.82 23.89
N GLY A 463 -18.20 -6.99 23.61
CA GLY A 463 -18.79 -8.30 23.97
C GLY A 463 -19.75 -8.88 22.92
N GLN A 464 -19.94 -8.22 21.78
CA GLN A 464 -20.71 -8.72 20.65
C GLN A 464 -19.85 -8.80 19.38
N LEU A 465 -20.15 -9.77 18.52
CA LEU A 465 -19.47 -9.92 17.23
C LEU A 465 -19.95 -8.80 16.28
N ALA A 466 -19.03 -7.98 15.83
CA ALA A 466 -19.31 -6.85 14.95
C ALA A 466 -18.45 -6.88 13.70
N TRP A 467 -18.87 -6.13 12.69
CA TRP A 467 -18.26 -6.09 11.36
C TRP A 467 -17.60 -4.74 11.09
N ILE A 468 -16.45 -4.78 10.44
CA ILE A 468 -15.68 -3.61 10.01
C ILE A 468 -15.19 -3.83 8.57
N THR A 469 -15.13 -2.74 7.80
CA THR A 469 -14.68 -2.76 6.40
C THR A 469 -13.19 -3.11 6.30
N GLY A 470 -12.82 -3.82 5.24
CA GLY A 470 -11.44 -4.11 4.83
C GLY A 470 -10.85 -3.11 3.84
N ASP A 471 -11.54 -2.02 3.53
CA ASP A 471 -11.08 -1.01 2.57
C ASP A 471 -9.71 -0.43 2.98
N SER A 472 -8.72 -0.58 2.11
CA SER A 472 -7.33 -0.15 2.35
C SER A 472 -7.15 1.36 2.49
N ASN A 473 -8.15 2.17 2.12
CA ASN A 473 -8.16 3.60 2.38
C ASN A 473 -8.60 3.94 3.81
N LEU A 474 -9.37 3.05 4.44
CA LEU A 474 -9.99 3.28 5.75
C LEU A 474 -9.30 2.51 6.87
N VAL A 475 -8.72 1.36 6.55
CA VAL A 475 -8.08 0.44 7.50
C VAL A 475 -6.81 -0.18 6.92
N SER A 476 -5.93 -0.66 7.80
CA SER A 476 -4.72 -1.43 7.45
C SER A 476 -4.76 -2.77 8.18
N ILE A 477 -4.58 -3.87 7.47
CA ILE A 477 -4.64 -5.23 8.02
C ILE A 477 -3.26 -5.86 8.02
N PHE A 478 -2.91 -6.53 9.11
CA PHE A 478 -1.68 -7.32 9.29
C PHE A 478 -2.02 -8.78 9.54
N GLY A 479 -1.38 -9.69 8.81
CA GLY A 479 -1.57 -11.14 8.94
C GLY A 479 -2.33 -11.77 7.78
N ASN A 480 -2.42 -13.11 7.77
CA ASN A 480 -3.07 -13.84 6.68
C ASN A 480 -4.59 -13.81 6.82
N VAL A 481 -5.27 -12.88 6.13
CA VAL A 481 -6.73 -12.82 6.12
C VAL A 481 -7.41 -14.12 5.69
N ARG A 482 -6.74 -14.96 4.89
CA ARG A 482 -7.27 -16.26 4.43
C ARG A 482 -7.26 -17.34 5.51
N SER A 483 -6.57 -17.13 6.63
CA SER A 483 -6.69 -18.02 7.79
C SER A 483 -7.94 -17.75 8.61
N LEU A 484 -8.65 -16.65 8.39
CA LEU A 484 -9.88 -16.33 9.09
C LEU A 484 -11.04 -17.20 8.57
N PRO A 485 -11.87 -17.76 9.46
CA PRO A 485 -13.07 -18.48 9.05
C PRO A 485 -14.07 -17.53 8.37
N VAL A 486 -14.76 -18.04 7.35
CA VAL A 486 -15.87 -17.31 6.74
C VAL A 486 -17.06 -17.34 7.70
N VAL A 487 -17.50 -16.17 8.14
CA VAL A 487 -18.62 -16.00 9.06
C VAL A 487 -19.90 -15.72 8.24
N PRO A 488 -21.00 -16.45 8.51
CA PRO A 488 -22.29 -16.16 7.88
C PRO A 488 -22.74 -14.71 8.10
N ILE A 489 -23.26 -14.11 7.04
CA ILE A 489 -23.71 -12.72 7.06
C ILE A 489 -25.03 -12.62 7.85
N PRO A 490 -25.15 -11.74 8.86
CA PRO A 490 -26.40 -11.57 9.62
C PRO A 490 -27.53 -11.01 8.74
N PRO A 491 -28.80 -11.37 9.00
CA PRO A 491 -29.92 -10.77 8.28
C PRO A 491 -30.03 -9.28 8.57
N THR A 492 -30.29 -8.47 7.55
CA THR A 492 -30.61 -7.04 7.71
C THR A 492 -31.91 -6.86 8.49
N ARG A 493 -32.02 -5.82 9.32
CA ARG A 493 -33.26 -5.52 10.06
C ARG A 493 -34.46 -5.46 9.12
N THR A 494 -35.51 -6.21 9.46
CA THR A 494 -36.84 -6.00 8.90
C THR A 494 -37.31 -4.61 9.32
N PRO A 495 -37.68 -3.70 8.39
CA PRO A 495 -38.07 -2.34 8.75
C PRO A 495 -39.28 -2.36 9.70
N VAL A 496 -39.18 -1.62 10.81
CA VAL A 496 -40.32 -1.32 11.70
C VAL A 496 -41.25 -0.37 10.93
N ALA A 497 -42.54 -0.70 10.88
CA ALA A 497 -43.54 0.06 10.15
C ALA A 497 -43.68 1.50 10.72
N THR A 498 -43.27 2.48 9.93
CA THR A 498 -43.70 3.88 10.04
C THR A 498 -45.09 4.00 9.39
N PRO A 499 -46.04 4.81 9.92
CA PRO A 499 -47.35 5.00 9.28
C PRO A 499 -47.16 5.36 7.80
N THR A 500 -47.75 4.53 6.93
CA THR A 500 -47.63 4.61 5.48
C THR A 500 -48.16 5.98 5.01
N PRO A 501 -47.37 6.79 4.30
CA PRO A 501 -47.91 7.94 3.57
C PRO A 501 -49.06 7.47 2.67
N PRO A 502 -50.12 8.26 2.47
CA PRO A 502 -51.18 7.89 1.54
C PRO A 502 -50.57 7.56 0.17
N LEU A 503 -50.95 6.41 -0.40
CA LEU A 503 -50.42 5.95 -1.67
C LEU A 503 -50.70 6.98 -2.77
N PRO A 504 -49.78 7.18 -3.72
CA PRO A 504 -50.01 8.04 -4.87
C PRO A 504 -51.30 7.64 -5.61
N PRO A 505 -52.12 8.60 -6.09
CA PRO A 505 -53.40 8.30 -6.77
C PRO A 505 -53.23 7.69 -8.17
N ASN A 506 -51.99 7.59 -8.67
CA ASN A 506 -51.64 6.97 -9.95
C ASN A 506 -50.81 5.69 -9.71
N PRO A 507 -50.64 4.83 -10.74
CA PRO A 507 -49.54 3.87 -10.76
C PRO A 507 -48.19 4.61 -10.66
N ASP A 508 -47.17 3.96 -10.12
CA ASP A 508 -45.82 4.55 -9.99
C ASP A 508 -44.81 3.40 -10.07
N LEU A 509 -44.19 3.22 -11.23
CA LEU A 509 -43.31 2.12 -11.60
C LEU A 509 -41.86 2.50 -11.34
N VAL A 510 -41.21 1.81 -10.40
CA VAL A 510 -39.81 2.07 -10.08
C VAL A 510 -38.98 0.80 -10.24
N VAL A 511 -37.75 0.95 -10.73
CA VAL A 511 -36.74 -0.11 -10.68
C VAL A 511 -36.17 -0.17 -9.26
N VAL A 512 -36.41 -1.26 -8.55
CA VAL A 512 -35.96 -1.47 -7.16
C VAL A 512 -34.52 -1.99 -7.11
N SER A 513 -34.15 -2.83 -8.09
CA SER A 513 -32.79 -3.36 -8.20
C SER A 513 -32.51 -3.85 -9.61
N ALA A 514 -31.24 -3.87 -9.99
CA ALA A 514 -30.77 -4.53 -11.19
C ALA A 514 -29.40 -5.18 -10.97
N PHE A 515 -29.21 -6.38 -11.53
CA PHE A 515 -27.96 -7.14 -11.41
C PHE A 515 -27.53 -7.70 -12.76
N LEU A 516 -26.22 -7.61 -13.03
CA LEU A 516 -25.60 -8.29 -14.16
C LEU A 516 -25.28 -9.73 -13.79
N SER A 517 -25.47 -10.67 -14.72
CA SER A 517 -25.10 -12.07 -14.53
C SER A 517 -23.61 -12.29 -14.28
N GLN A 518 -22.78 -11.31 -14.66
CA GLN A 518 -21.34 -11.26 -14.40
C GLN A 518 -20.92 -9.79 -14.30
N ASN A 519 -20.03 -9.45 -13.36
CA ASN A 519 -19.40 -8.13 -13.28
C ASN A 519 -17.99 -8.32 -12.69
N PRO A 520 -16.92 -8.01 -13.43
CA PRO A 520 -16.91 -7.36 -14.75
C PRO A 520 -17.48 -8.26 -15.87
N LEU A 521 -18.06 -7.62 -16.89
CA LEU A 521 -18.50 -8.27 -18.12
C LEU A 521 -17.28 -8.72 -18.93
N ASN A 522 -17.39 -9.87 -19.61
CA ASN A 522 -16.39 -10.29 -20.57
C ASN A 522 -16.72 -9.67 -21.94
N ARG A 523 -15.73 -9.05 -22.58
CA ARG A 523 -15.88 -8.44 -23.91
C ARG A 523 -16.54 -9.40 -24.91
N ASN A 524 -17.51 -8.92 -25.69
CA ASN A 524 -18.23 -9.68 -26.72
C ASN A 524 -18.84 -11.03 -26.25
N THR A 525 -19.09 -11.17 -24.95
CA THR A 525 -19.68 -12.40 -24.39
C THR A 525 -21.12 -12.14 -23.95
N PRO A 526 -22.07 -13.06 -24.20
CA PRO A 526 -23.45 -12.90 -23.76
C PRO A 526 -23.57 -12.70 -22.25
N PHE A 527 -24.50 -11.85 -21.83
CA PHE A 527 -24.82 -11.61 -20.43
C PHE A 527 -26.28 -11.23 -20.26
N ASN A 528 -26.78 -11.38 -19.04
CA ASN A 528 -28.14 -11.03 -18.68
C ASN A 528 -28.16 -9.91 -17.64
N VAL A 529 -29.15 -9.03 -17.75
CA VAL A 529 -29.52 -8.06 -16.71
C VAL A 529 -30.81 -8.54 -16.09
N THR A 530 -30.80 -8.84 -14.79
CA THR A 530 -32.00 -9.14 -14.03
C THR A 530 -32.48 -7.86 -13.37
N VAL A 531 -33.66 -7.36 -13.75
CA VAL A 531 -34.23 -6.11 -13.26
C VAL A 531 -35.48 -6.44 -12.45
N THR A 532 -35.59 -5.84 -11.27
CA THR A 532 -36.78 -5.98 -10.43
C THR A 532 -37.53 -4.65 -10.40
N VAL A 533 -38.78 -4.66 -10.88
CA VAL A 533 -39.64 -3.48 -11.01
C VAL A 533 -40.82 -3.59 -10.07
N ARG A 534 -41.18 -2.49 -9.40
CA ARG A 534 -42.30 -2.41 -8.47
C ARG A 534 -43.25 -1.30 -8.90
N ASN A 535 -44.56 -1.56 -8.82
CA ASN A 535 -45.55 -0.50 -8.81
C ASN A 535 -45.75 -0.05 -7.36
N GLN A 536 -45.21 1.09 -6.96
CA GLN A 536 -45.36 1.68 -5.63
C GLN A 536 -46.60 2.61 -5.52
N GLY A 537 -47.29 2.82 -6.63
CA GLY A 537 -48.51 3.62 -6.73
C GLY A 537 -49.75 2.91 -6.19
N GLY A 538 -50.81 3.68 -5.95
CA GLY A 538 -52.08 3.17 -5.40
C GLY A 538 -52.96 2.44 -6.42
N VAL A 539 -52.65 2.54 -7.71
CA VAL A 539 -53.47 2.02 -8.83
C VAL A 539 -52.66 1.01 -9.64
N ASN A 540 -53.34 0.02 -10.25
CA ASN A 540 -52.69 -0.96 -11.13
C ASN A 540 -52.11 -0.29 -12.39
N ALA A 541 -50.87 -0.63 -12.74
CA ALA A 541 -50.26 -0.25 -14.00
C ALA A 541 -50.72 -1.19 -15.12
N GLY A 542 -51.04 -0.62 -16.27
CA GLY A 542 -51.21 -1.36 -17.53
C GLY A 542 -49.87 -1.92 -18.03
N PRO A 543 -49.84 -2.55 -19.22
CA PRO A 543 -48.59 -3.01 -19.82
C PRO A 543 -47.57 -1.86 -19.97
N PHE A 544 -46.28 -2.17 -19.79
CA PHE A 544 -45.19 -1.22 -19.95
C PHE A 544 -43.90 -1.93 -20.40
N ALA A 545 -42.94 -1.18 -20.92
CA ALA A 545 -41.64 -1.69 -21.33
C ALA A 545 -40.53 -1.31 -20.35
N VAL A 546 -39.62 -2.25 -20.06
CA VAL A 546 -38.37 -1.98 -19.34
C VAL A 546 -37.22 -2.17 -20.30
N ALA A 547 -36.34 -1.18 -20.38
CA ALA A 547 -35.25 -1.18 -21.35
C ALA A 547 -33.94 -0.69 -20.75
N ALA A 548 -32.84 -1.16 -21.33
CA ALA A 548 -31.52 -0.63 -21.03
C ALA A 548 -30.61 -0.74 -22.26
N SER A 549 -29.68 0.19 -22.37
CA SER A 549 -28.61 0.14 -23.38
C SER A 549 -27.29 -0.04 -22.67
N PHE A 550 -26.45 -0.96 -23.13
CA PHE A 550 -25.08 -1.12 -22.64
C PHE A 550 -24.13 -0.85 -23.79
N GLN A 551 -23.34 0.21 -23.71
CA GLN A 551 -22.44 0.66 -24.79
C GLN A 551 -23.11 0.77 -26.17
N GLY A 552 -24.38 1.17 -26.22
CA GLY A 552 -25.16 1.27 -27.46
C GLY A 552 -25.85 -0.01 -27.91
N VAL A 553 -25.65 -1.14 -27.23
CA VAL A 553 -26.41 -2.39 -27.46
C VAL A 553 -27.71 -2.33 -26.65
N TYR A 554 -28.84 -2.29 -27.34
CA TYR A 554 -30.16 -2.11 -26.74
C TYR A 554 -30.85 -3.44 -26.43
N GLY A 555 -31.52 -3.52 -25.27
CA GLY A 555 -32.38 -4.62 -24.89
C GLY A 555 -33.60 -4.12 -24.12
N ALA A 556 -34.74 -4.76 -24.35
CA ALA A 556 -36.00 -4.42 -23.67
C ALA A 556 -36.89 -5.64 -23.48
N VAL A 557 -37.76 -5.58 -22.47
CA VAL A 557 -38.77 -6.60 -22.16
C VAL A 557 -40.09 -5.89 -21.84
N ASN A 558 -41.18 -6.38 -22.44
CA ASN A 558 -42.52 -5.91 -22.13
C ASN A 558 -43.09 -6.66 -20.94
N VAL A 559 -43.62 -5.92 -19.97
CA VAL A 559 -44.34 -6.42 -18.81
C VAL A 559 -45.84 -6.26 -19.07
N PRO A 560 -46.67 -7.31 -18.94
CA PRO A 560 -48.12 -7.24 -19.19
C PRO A 560 -48.92 -6.28 -18.30
N GLY A 561 -48.27 -5.73 -17.26
CA GLY A 561 -48.86 -4.87 -16.24
C GLY A 561 -48.47 -5.31 -14.84
N LEU A 562 -48.67 -4.44 -13.87
CA LEU A 562 -48.25 -4.67 -12.49
C LEU A 562 -49.27 -4.08 -11.51
N ALA A 563 -49.88 -4.92 -10.68
CA ALA A 563 -50.88 -4.45 -9.74
C ALA A 563 -50.27 -3.48 -8.71
N SER A 564 -51.12 -2.64 -8.11
CA SER A 564 -50.73 -1.74 -7.02
C SER A 564 -49.92 -2.48 -5.96
N LEU A 565 -48.78 -1.92 -5.56
CA LEU A 565 -47.80 -2.47 -4.61
C LEU A 565 -47.10 -3.77 -5.01
N GLN A 566 -47.40 -4.32 -6.19
CA GLN A 566 -46.81 -5.56 -6.68
C GLN A 566 -45.41 -5.30 -7.26
N GLN A 567 -44.57 -6.33 -7.22
CA GLN A 567 -43.24 -6.35 -7.82
C GLN A 567 -43.13 -7.55 -8.78
N THR A 568 -42.32 -7.38 -9.82
CA THR A 568 -41.97 -8.45 -10.76
C THR A 568 -40.48 -8.39 -11.11
N THR A 569 -39.93 -9.51 -11.52
CA THR A 569 -38.54 -9.62 -11.99
C THR A 569 -38.54 -10.01 -13.46
N ILE A 570 -37.78 -9.26 -14.26
CA ILE A 570 -37.58 -9.51 -15.67
C ILE A 570 -36.10 -9.69 -15.98
N VAL A 571 -35.81 -10.39 -17.07
CA VAL A 571 -34.44 -10.64 -17.52
C VAL A 571 -34.28 -10.12 -18.94
N ILE A 572 -33.35 -9.18 -19.14
CA ILE A 572 -32.97 -8.67 -20.46
C ILE A 572 -31.66 -9.36 -20.86
N SER A 573 -31.64 -10.01 -22.02
CA SER A 573 -30.47 -10.76 -22.51
C SER A 573 -29.72 -9.95 -23.57
N TYR A 574 -28.40 -9.91 -23.47
CA TYR A 574 -27.50 -9.22 -24.40
C TYR A 574 -26.51 -10.21 -25.01
N THR A 575 -26.15 -9.99 -26.27
CA THR A 575 -25.15 -10.81 -26.98
C THR A 575 -23.71 -10.46 -26.59
N GLY A 576 -23.50 -9.34 -25.89
CA GLY A 576 -22.20 -8.84 -25.43
C GLY A 576 -21.99 -7.36 -25.76
N VAL A 577 -20.92 -6.78 -25.21
CA VAL A 577 -20.53 -5.37 -25.43
C VAL A 577 -19.09 -5.24 -25.93
N PRO A 578 -18.77 -4.26 -26.80
CA PRO A 578 -17.54 -4.25 -27.58
C PRO A 578 -16.33 -3.55 -26.93
N ASN A 579 -16.55 -2.62 -26.00
CA ASN A 579 -15.51 -1.75 -25.45
C ASN A 579 -15.08 -2.21 -24.05
N VAL A 580 -13.77 -2.27 -23.84
CA VAL A 580 -13.14 -2.61 -22.55
C VAL A 580 -12.96 -1.33 -21.74
N GLY A 581 -13.15 -1.39 -20.43
CA GLY A 581 -13.02 -0.23 -19.56
C GLY A 581 -13.64 -0.44 -18.19
N THR A 582 -13.35 0.49 -17.28
CA THR A 582 -13.93 0.52 -15.94
C THR A 582 -14.86 1.72 -15.81
N ASN A 583 -15.91 1.60 -14.99
CA ASN A 583 -16.89 2.66 -14.70
C ASN A 583 -17.77 3.11 -15.88
N PHE A 584 -18.18 2.18 -16.75
CA PHE A 584 -19.29 2.49 -17.66
C PHE A 584 -20.56 2.76 -16.85
N LYS A 585 -21.31 3.79 -17.26
CA LYS A 585 -22.57 4.19 -16.65
C LYS A 585 -23.66 4.12 -17.70
N ASP A 586 -24.67 3.32 -17.43
CA ASP A 586 -25.85 3.23 -18.28
C ASP A 586 -27.11 3.31 -17.41
N ALA A 587 -28.23 3.62 -18.06
CA ALA A 587 -29.52 3.74 -17.41
C ALA A 587 -30.43 2.58 -17.79
N ILE A 588 -31.14 2.06 -16.80
CA ILE A 588 -32.28 1.17 -16.98
C ILE A 588 -33.53 2.03 -16.80
N VAL A 589 -34.38 2.03 -17.81
CA VAL A 589 -35.60 2.84 -17.84
C VAL A 589 -36.81 1.92 -17.75
N VAL A 590 -37.66 2.13 -16.76
CA VAL A 590 -38.99 1.53 -16.67
C VAL A 590 -40.01 2.47 -17.32
N ASP A 591 -41.06 1.89 -17.89
CA ASP A 591 -42.02 2.59 -18.75
C ASP A 591 -41.35 3.44 -19.84
N LEU A 592 -40.40 2.83 -20.57
CA LEU A 592 -39.61 3.53 -21.59
C LEU A 592 -40.46 4.33 -22.58
N ASN A 593 -41.64 3.80 -22.94
CA ASN A 593 -42.52 4.40 -23.93
C ASN A 593 -43.50 5.42 -23.33
N ASN A 594 -43.43 5.66 -22.01
CA ASN A 594 -44.35 6.52 -21.27
C ASN A 594 -45.82 6.08 -21.46
N GLU A 595 -46.08 4.76 -21.49
CA GLU A 595 -47.38 4.16 -21.76
C GLU A 595 -48.29 4.14 -20.52
N VAL A 596 -47.71 4.18 -19.32
CA VAL A 596 -48.42 4.24 -18.05
C VAL A 596 -48.37 5.67 -17.56
N ASN A 597 -49.53 6.30 -17.39
CA ASN A 597 -49.56 7.66 -16.82
C ASN A 597 -49.35 7.59 -15.30
N GLU A 598 -48.12 7.87 -14.87
CA GLU A 598 -47.71 7.83 -13.46
C GLU A 598 -47.86 9.20 -12.76
N GLY A 599 -48.16 10.23 -13.55
CA GLY A 599 -48.14 11.63 -13.14
C GLY A 599 -46.71 12.18 -12.96
N PRO A 600 -46.56 13.49 -12.74
CA PRO A 600 -45.26 14.16 -12.86
C PRO A 600 -44.14 13.64 -11.95
N ALA A 601 -44.50 13.09 -10.79
CA ALA A 601 -43.55 12.57 -9.81
C ALA A 601 -43.16 11.09 -10.04
N GLY A 602 -44.07 10.28 -10.60
CA GLY A 602 -43.78 8.91 -10.99
C GLY A 602 -42.85 8.87 -12.20
N GLU A 603 -43.21 9.65 -13.24
CA GLU A 603 -42.42 9.77 -14.48
C GLU A 603 -40.97 10.25 -14.23
N ALA A 604 -40.76 11.02 -13.16
CA ALA A 604 -39.44 11.52 -12.79
C ALA A 604 -38.52 10.45 -12.16
N ASN A 605 -39.05 9.29 -11.77
CA ASN A 605 -38.32 8.25 -11.04
C ASN A 605 -38.10 6.95 -11.84
N ASN A 606 -38.46 6.96 -13.12
CA ASN A 606 -38.39 5.82 -14.04
C ASN A 606 -36.96 5.41 -14.45
N LEU A 607 -35.93 6.11 -13.99
CA LEU A 607 -34.53 5.88 -14.35
C LEU A 607 -33.74 5.28 -13.17
N PHE A 608 -33.06 4.17 -13.44
CA PHE A 608 -32.10 3.54 -12.51
C PHE A 608 -30.71 3.46 -13.14
N GLU A 609 -29.73 4.10 -12.51
CA GLU A 609 -28.34 4.07 -12.98
C GLU A 609 -27.64 2.77 -12.56
N ILE A 610 -26.91 2.16 -13.50
CA ILE A 610 -26.07 0.99 -13.27
C ILE A 610 -24.63 1.27 -13.69
N ILE A 611 -23.68 0.90 -12.83
CA ILE A 611 -22.25 1.05 -13.05
C ILE A 611 -21.61 -0.33 -13.21
N TYR A 612 -20.81 -0.52 -14.26
CA TYR A 612 -20.18 -1.80 -14.57
C TYR A 612 -18.80 -1.62 -15.21
N SER A 613 -18.04 -2.72 -15.24
CA SER A 613 -16.75 -2.80 -15.93
C SER A 613 -16.78 -3.91 -16.98
N VAL A 614 -15.95 -3.78 -18.00
CA VAL A 614 -15.78 -4.79 -19.05
C VAL A 614 -14.29 -5.11 -19.15
N MET A 615 -13.92 -6.40 -19.04
CA MET A 615 -12.55 -6.90 -19.25
C MET A 615 -12.39 -7.61 -20.59
#